data_AF-A0A956I9F3-F1
#
_entry.id   AF-A0A956I9F3-F1
#
_cell.length_a   1.000
_cell.length_b   1.000
_cell.length_c   1.000
_cell.angle_alpha   90.00
_cell.angle_beta   90.00
_cell.angle_gamma   90.00
#
_symmetry.space_group_name_H-M   'P 1'
#
loop_
_entity.id
_entity.type
_entity.pdbx_description
1 polymer ?
#
loop_
_entity_poly.entity_id
_entity_poly.type
_entity_poly.pdbx_seq_one_letter_code
_entity_poly.pdbx_strand_id
1 'polypeptide(L)'
;VLPFELNDVLPFEVEDAVVDHQPVDKTDTLLRVLAAAAPRARVETLLAELKSCGLDPKEVSMGAASLDGLRHLIPELNAPGPLLVASIGVDRTDVCVLEKGACTFARTTDGGVDLLSSGRQVQLGGSLKRTLAAYRAAGHPPPSRVYLGGDGALYAESMLPWLQETLGVEASLVAIPDRRDPNAKTKKAPPTPEEVALAVPMATASPERAAFAFAAALAARGAARGKRVDLRQGPLAYTKAMSSIRGQAKRIAIAAAPVLVAFLFATWARHAVLAEEREMLQTQLAEVTKDVFDEETRDPAAARDLLEGGRRIADPLPKFTAWDALDAVSAAIPAEIQHDTRRLSIEVDDESREGRLELQGLVASLAERDTIAANFEAHPCFDEIKPGPTSPGPNNTGLNYRLEATLHCPGDEPIVAPDDRRSRRNNRSRN
;
A
#
# COMPACT_ATOMS: atom_id res chain seq x y z
N VAL A 1 -28.21 -11.26 6.97
CA VAL A 1 -29.00 -11.96 8.00
C VAL A 1 -30.13 -11.07 8.50
N LEU A 2 -29.87 -9.93 9.17
CA LEU A 2 -30.97 -9.11 9.72
C LEU A 2 -32.04 -8.67 8.69
N PRO A 3 -31.71 -8.16 7.49
CA PRO A 3 -32.74 -7.81 6.50
C PRO A 3 -33.58 -9.02 6.03
N PHE A 4 -32.96 -10.20 5.97
CA PHE A 4 -33.64 -11.45 5.58
C PHE A 4 -34.65 -11.90 6.65
N GLU A 5 -34.27 -11.85 7.93
CA GLU A 5 -35.15 -12.18 9.07
C GLU A 5 -36.35 -11.21 9.20
N LEU A 6 -36.20 -9.98 8.73
CA LEU A 6 -37.26 -8.96 8.79
C LEU A 6 -38.26 -9.07 7.64
N ASN A 7 -37.94 -9.79 6.57
CA ASN A 7 -38.78 -9.87 5.38
C ASN A 7 -40.19 -10.41 5.68
N ASP A 8 -40.29 -11.36 6.60
CA ASP A 8 -41.57 -11.99 6.98
C ASP A 8 -42.37 -11.15 7.99
N VAL A 9 -41.77 -10.08 8.55
CA VAL A 9 -42.36 -9.26 9.62
C VAL A 9 -42.78 -7.89 9.12
N LEU A 10 -42.15 -7.40 8.04
CA LEU A 10 -42.41 -6.05 7.53
C LEU A 10 -43.61 -6.03 6.58
N PRO A 11 -44.51 -5.03 6.71
CA PRO A 11 -45.65 -4.87 5.81
C PRO A 11 -45.27 -4.19 4.48
N PHE A 12 -44.00 -4.18 4.12
CA PHE A 12 -43.44 -3.55 2.92
C PHE A 12 -42.10 -4.22 2.55
N GLU A 13 -41.67 -4.06 1.30
CA GLU A 13 -40.42 -4.63 0.78
C GLU A 13 -39.20 -4.12 1.56
N VAL A 14 -38.30 -5.05 1.93
CA VAL A 14 -37.11 -4.75 2.74
C VAL A 14 -36.12 -3.88 1.96
N GLU A 15 -36.08 -4.00 0.64
CA GLU A 15 -35.23 -3.23 -0.27
C GLU A 15 -35.55 -1.73 -0.23
N ASP A 16 -36.80 -1.39 0.07
CA ASP A 16 -37.27 -0.01 0.23
C ASP A 16 -37.27 0.45 1.69
N ALA A 17 -36.80 -0.40 2.60
CA ALA A 17 -36.65 -0.08 4.01
C ALA A 17 -35.29 0.55 4.30
N VAL A 18 -35.26 1.42 5.31
CA VAL A 18 -34.06 1.67 6.09
C VAL A 18 -34.15 0.80 7.34
N VAL A 19 -33.17 -0.07 7.52
CA VAL A 19 -33.10 -1.02 8.64
C VAL A 19 -31.89 -0.69 9.50
N ASP A 20 -32.10 -0.65 10.81
CA ASP A 20 -31.01 -0.60 11.78
C ASP A 20 -31.34 -1.44 13.03
N HIS A 21 -30.33 -1.72 13.85
CA HIS A 21 -30.48 -2.51 15.06
C HIS A 21 -29.56 -2.07 16.19
N GLN A 22 -30.00 -2.31 17.41
CA GLN A 22 -29.16 -2.22 18.59
C GLN A 22 -29.09 -3.58 19.32
N PRO A 23 -27.91 -3.98 19.80
CA PRO A 23 -27.79 -5.16 20.65
C PRO A 23 -28.48 -4.90 21.99
N VAL A 24 -29.30 -5.86 22.42
CA VAL A 24 -30.02 -5.82 23.70
C VAL A 24 -29.34 -6.72 24.71
N ASP A 25 -29.03 -7.95 24.29
CA ASP A 25 -28.38 -8.94 25.14
C ASP A 25 -27.50 -9.86 24.29
N LYS A 26 -26.43 -10.39 24.88
CA LYS A 26 -25.49 -11.27 24.21
C LYS A 26 -25.11 -12.42 25.14
N THR A 27 -25.43 -13.63 24.73
CA THR A 27 -24.85 -14.86 25.29
C THR A 27 -23.72 -15.35 24.39
N ASP A 28 -22.99 -16.39 24.82
CA ASP A 28 -21.88 -16.95 24.04
C ASP A 28 -22.30 -17.44 22.65
N THR A 29 -23.57 -17.83 22.49
CA THR A 29 -24.11 -18.44 21.27
C THR A 29 -25.19 -17.60 20.59
N LEU A 30 -25.79 -16.60 21.26
CA LEU A 30 -26.96 -15.88 20.74
C LEU A 30 -26.85 -14.38 21.00
N LEU A 31 -27.12 -13.58 19.97
CA LEU A 31 -27.21 -12.12 20.07
C LEU A 31 -28.67 -11.70 19.91
N ARG A 32 -29.27 -11.21 20.99
CA ARG A 32 -30.60 -10.60 20.95
C ARG A 32 -30.47 -9.14 20.55
N VAL A 33 -31.18 -8.74 19.50
CA VAL A 33 -31.18 -7.36 19.00
C VAL A 33 -32.59 -6.79 19.00
N LEU A 34 -32.69 -5.48 19.24
CA LEU A 34 -33.87 -4.70 18.91
C LEU A 34 -33.65 -4.14 17.51
N ALA A 35 -34.47 -4.58 16.55
CA ALA A 35 -34.41 -4.15 15.17
C ALA A 35 -35.48 -3.11 14.87
N ALA A 36 -35.18 -2.26 13.90
CA ALA A 36 -36.01 -1.15 13.47
C ALA A 36 -36.03 -1.12 11.96
N ALA A 37 -37.20 -0.88 11.38
CA ALA A 37 -37.33 -0.64 9.96
C ALA A 37 -38.37 0.44 9.70
N ALA A 38 -38.09 1.30 8.73
CA ALA A 38 -39.03 2.28 8.23
C ALA A 38 -38.92 2.38 6.70
N PRO A 39 -40.01 2.67 5.97
CA PRO A 39 -39.93 2.96 4.55
C PRO A 39 -38.99 4.15 4.30
N ARG A 40 -38.03 3.98 3.38
CA ARG A 40 -37.03 5.02 3.04
C ARG A 40 -37.68 6.34 2.68
N ALA A 41 -38.75 6.30 1.89
CA ALA A 41 -39.52 7.49 1.48
C ALA A 41 -40.08 8.28 2.68
N ARG A 42 -40.47 7.61 3.78
CA ARG A 42 -40.95 8.31 4.99
C ARG A 42 -39.82 9.04 5.71
N VAL A 43 -38.64 8.42 5.79
CA VAL A 43 -37.46 9.06 6.40
C VAL A 43 -36.99 10.24 5.54
N GLU A 44 -36.99 10.09 4.22
CA GLU A 44 -36.66 11.17 3.28
C GLU A 44 -37.62 12.36 3.41
N THR A 45 -38.93 12.09 3.49
CA THR A 45 -39.95 13.13 3.67
C THR A 45 -39.72 13.89 4.97
N LEU A 46 -39.51 13.20 6.09
CA LEU A 46 -39.20 13.81 7.38
C LEU A 46 -37.93 14.67 7.31
N LEU A 47 -36.86 14.17 6.68
CA LEU A 47 -35.61 14.91 6.55
C LEU A 47 -35.78 16.15 5.65
N ALA A 48 -36.58 16.06 4.60
CA ALA A 48 -36.89 17.19 3.72
C ALA A 48 -37.70 18.27 4.44
N GLU A 49 -38.72 17.87 5.22
CA GLU A 49 -39.51 18.77 6.06
C GLU A 49 -38.63 19.52 7.08
N LEU A 50 -37.80 18.78 7.82
CA LEU A 50 -36.87 19.39 8.78
C LEU A 50 -35.88 20.34 8.09
N LYS A 51 -35.36 19.94 6.92
CA LYS A 51 -34.45 20.77 6.12
C LYS A 51 -35.11 22.06 5.63
N SER A 52 -36.41 22.02 5.29
CA SER A 52 -37.17 23.22 4.92
C SER A 52 -37.25 24.24 6.06
N CYS A 53 -37.21 23.77 7.31
CA CYS A 53 -37.12 24.59 8.51
C CYS A 53 -35.69 24.97 8.92
N GLY A 54 -34.68 24.65 8.08
CA GLY A 54 -33.27 24.90 8.38
C GLY A 54 -32.64 23.92 9.39
N LEU A 55 -33.33 22.82 9.72
CA LEU A 55 -32.84 21.78 10.62
C LEU A 55 -32.28 20.59 9.83
N ASP A 56 -31.12 20.09 10.23
CA ASP A 56 -30.50 18.89 9.64
C ASP A 56 -30.13 17.93 10.79
N PRO A 57 -31.03 17.01 11.16
CA PRO A 57 -30.92 16.23 12.39
C PRO A 57 -29.84 15.16 12.28
N LYS A 58 -28.80 15.21 13.13
CA LYS A 58 -27.69 14.24 13.08
C LYS A 58 -28.14 12.77 13.09
N GLU A 59 -29.24 12.46 13.75
CA GLU A 59 -29.77 11.12 13.99
C GLU A 59 -31.30 11.15 13.79
N VAL A 60 -31.88 10.07 13.27
CA VAL A 60 -33.33 9.85 13.19
C VAL A 60 -33.67 8.59 13.99
N SER A 61 -34.08 8.77 15.25
CA SER A 61 -34.42 7.65 16.13
C SER A 61 -35.85 7.12 15.88
N MET A 62 -36.17 5.96 16.45
CA MET A 62 -37.46 5.29 16.28
C MET A 62 -38.34 5.45 17.53
N GLY A 63 -39.40 6.25 17.43
CA GLY A 63 -40.55 6.31 18.36
C GLY A 63 -40.19 6.16 19.85
N ALA A 64 -40.93 5.32 20.56
CA ALA A 64 -40.72 5.03 21.98
C ALA A 64 -39.32 4.51 22.34
N ALA A 65 -38.58 3.87 21.42
CA ALA A 65 -37.21 3.42 21.69
C ALA A 65 -36.23 4.58 21.92
N SER A 66 -36.60 5.80 21.52
CA SER A 66 -35.85 7.03 21.75
C SER A 66 -35.73 7.40 23.23
N LEU A 67 -36.66 6.93 24.08
CA LEU A 67 -36.66 7.18 25.52
C LEU A 67 -35.44 6.57 26.23
N ASP A 68 -34.74 5.64 25.58
CA ASP A 68 -33.45 5.12 26.03
C ASP A 68 -32.34 6.18 26.14
N GLY A 69 -32.56 7.37 25.58
CA GLY A 69 -31.70 8.54 25.74
C GLY A 69 -31.64 9.06 27.17
N LEU A 70 -32.74 8.91 27.93
CA LEU A 70 -32.85 9.41 29.30
C LEU A 70 -31.80 8.81 30.24
N ARG A 71 -31.26 7.62 29.92
CA ARG A 71 -30.21 6.95 30.69
C ARG A 71 -28.94 7.78 30.90
N HIS A 72 -28.70 8.75 30.03
CA HIS A 72 -27.55 9.66 30.13
C HIS A 72 -27.79 10.84 31.05
N LEU A 73 -29.06 11.16 31.28
CA LEU A 73 -29.47 12.26 32.15
C LEU A 73 -29.86 11.76 33.54
N ILE A 74 -30.34 10.51 33.62
CA ILE A 74 -30.95 9.91 34.82
C ILE A 74 -30.22 8.59 35.09
N PRO A 75 -29.20 8.58 35.96
CA PRO A 75 -28.39 7.41 36.28
C PRO A 75 -29.23 6.22 36.78
N GLU A 76 -30.35 6.48 37.46
CA GLU A 76 -31.29 5.48 37.98
C GLU A 76 -31.87 4.59 36.87
N LEU A 77 -31.95 5.09 35.63
CA LEU A 77 -32.42 4.30 34.49
C LEU A 77 -31.38 3.28 34.00
N ASN A 78 -30.16 3.29 34.54
CA ASN A 78 -29.14 2.26 34.32
C ASN A 78 -29.14 1.18 35.41
N ALA A 79 -30.03 1.28 36.40
CA ALA A 79 -30.12 0.30 37.48
C ALA A 79 -30.44 -1.11 36.95
N PRO A 80 -30.08 -2.17 37.70
CA PRO A 80 -30.40 -3.53 37.31
C PRO A 80 -31.92 -3.79 37.36
N GLY A 81 -32.38 -4.64 36.44
CA GLY A 81 -33.79 -5.00 36.28
C GLY A 81 -34.51 -4.15 35.22
N PRO A 82 -35.71 -4.57 34.76
CA PRO A 82 -36.45 -3.84 33.76
C PRO A 82 -37.16 -2.63 34.37
N LEU A 83 -36.91 -1.46 33.80
CA LEU A 83 -37.53 -0.20 34.17
C LEU A 83 -38.43 0.26 33.04
N LEU A 84 -39.69 0.56 33.31
CA LEU A 84 -40.63 1.03 32.31
C LEU A 84 -40.68 2.57 32.32
N VAL A 85 -40.50 3.19 31.17
CA VAL A 85 -40.72 4.62 30.96
C VAL A 85 -41.98 4.77 30.11
N ALA A 86 -42.98 5.46 30.66
CA ALA A 86 -44.22 5.81 29.98
C ALA A 86 -44.26 7.32 29.74
N SER A 87 -44.07 7.74 28.50
CA SER A 87 -44.23 9.12 28.07
C SER A 87 -45.62 9.31 27.47
N ILE A 88 -46.55 9.87 28.25
CA ILE A 88 -47.93 10.11 27.85
C ILE A 88 -48.01 11.50 27.23
N GLY A 89 -48.11 11.61 25.91
CA GLY A 89 -48.29 12.88 25.20
C GLY A 89 -49.77 13.29 25.13
N VAL A 90 -50.08 14.28 24.28
CA VAL A 90 -51.47 14.71 24.04
C VAL A 90 -52.33 13.61 23.43
N ASP A 91 -51.91 13.05 22.28
CA ASP A 91 -52.71 12.13 21.45
C ASP A 91 -52.03 10.75 21.25
N ARG A 92 -50.89 10.53 21.90
CA ARG A 92 -50.12 9.29 21.83
C ARG A 92 -49.41 9.01 23.14
N THR A 93 -49.14 7.73 23.39
CA THR A 93 -48.39 7.26 24.55
C THR A 93 -47.25 6.36 24.11
N ASP A 94 -46.04 6.73 24.48
CA ASP A 94 -44.80 6.00 24.20
C ASP A 94 -44.36 5.21 25.44
N VAL A 95 -44.26 3.89 25.30
CA VAL A 95 -43.81 2.98 26.37
C VAL A 95 -42.49 2.35 25.97
N CYS A 96 -41.48 2.51 26.81
CA CYS A 96 -40.14 1.95 26.62
C CYS A 96 -39.73 1.18 27.87
N VAL A 97 -39.27 -0.06 27.72
CA VAL A 97 -38.66 -0.82 28.81
C VAL A 97 -37.14 -0.79 28.64
N LEU A 98 -36.45 -0.40 29.70
CA LEU A 98 -35.01 -0.29 29.79
C LEU A 98 -34.47 -1.39 30.68
N GLU A 99 -33.45 -2.12 30.22
CA GLU A 99 -32.65 -3.02 31.05
C GLU A 99 -31.19 -2.56 30.98
N LYS A 100 -30.58 -2.23 32.12
CA LYS A 100 -29.21 -1.66 32.17
C LYS A 100 -29.08 -0.43 31.23
N GLY A 101 -30.13 0.37 31.15
CA GLY A 101 -30.24 1.54 30.26
C GLY A 101 -30.52 1.22 28.78
N ALA A 102 -30.36 -0.01 28.29
CA ALA A 102 -30.67 -0.35 26.90
C ALA A 102 -32.19 -0.57 26.73
N CYS A 103 -32.78 -0.03 25.66
CA CYS A 103 -34.18 -0.33 25.35
C CYS A 103 -34.31 -1.77 24.84
N THR A 104 -35.10 -2.56 25.56
CA THR A 104 -35.36 -3.98 25.27
C THR A 104 -36.75 -4.21 24.70
N PHE A 105 -37.68 -3.31 24.99
CA PHE A 105 -39.03 -3.29 24.45
C PHE A 105 -39.48 -1.85 24.25
N ALA A 106 -40.19 -1.59 23.15
CA ALA A 106 -40.74 -0.29 22.83
C ALA A 106 -42.10 -0.44 22.13
N ARG A 107 -43.06 0.39 22.51
CA ARG A 107 -44.37 0.44 21.86
C ARG A 107 -44.95 1.84 21.95
N THR A 108 -45.49 2.33 20.84
CA THR A 108 -46.32 3.54 20.80
C THR A 108 -47.78 3.12 20.66
N THR A 109 -48.68 3.75 21.41
CA THR A 109 -50.12 3.52 21.33
C THR A 109 -50.85 4.84 21.11
N ASP A 110 -51.97 4.79 20.40
CA ASP A 110 -52.83 5.95 20.20
C ASP A 110 -53.51 6.37 21.51
N GLY A 111 -53.70 7.68 21.65
CA GLY A 111 -54.28 8.32 22.82
C GLY A 111 -53.28 8.64 23.91
N GLY A 112 -53.53 9.75 24.60
CA GLY A 112 -52.75 10.23 25.72
C GLY A 112 -53.61 11.04 26.68
N VAL A 113 -53.20 12.28 26.96
CA VAL A 113 -53.96 13.19 27.83
C VAL A 113 -55.33 13.56 27.24
N ASP A 114 -55.49 13.53 25.92
CA ASP A 114 -56.78 13.73 25.24
C ASP A 114 -57.85 12.73 25.72
N LEU A 115 -57.48 11.48 25.95
CA LEU A 115 -58.36 10.44 26.49
C LEU A 115 -58.75 10.72 27.93
N LEU A 116 -57.89 11.36 28.72
CA LEU A 116 -58.22 11.78 30.09
C LEU A 116 -59.24 12.91 30.06
N SER A 117 -58.97 13.94 29.27
CA SER A 117 -59.84 15.13 29.15
C SER A 117 -61.24 14.78 28.59
N SER A 118 -61.33 13.73 27.77
CA SER A 118 -62.58 13.24 27.19
C SER A 118 -63.28 12.15 28.02
N GLY A 119 -62.82 11.87 29.25
CA GLY A 119 -63.42 10.86 30.15
C GLY A 119 -63.22 9.41 29.68
N ARG A 120 -62.32 9.17 28.73
CA ARG A 120 -62.00 7.85 28.14
C ARG A 120 -60.74 7.23 28.76
N GLN A 121 -60.41 7.58 30.01
CA GLN A 121 -59.25 7.08 30.74
C GLN A 121 -59.15 5.54 30.79
N VAL A 122 -60.29 4.83 30.80
CA VAL A 122 -60.35 3.36 30.73
C VAL A 122 -59.69 2.82 29.45
N GLN A 123 -59.79 3.54 28.33
CA GLN A 123 -59.17 3.14 27.06
C GLN A 123 -57.64 3.23 27.13
N LEU A 124 -57.11 4.31 27.71
CA LEU A 124 -55.68 4.47 27.94
C LEU A 124 -55.14 3.38 28.87
N GLY A 125 -55.82 3.12 29.99
CA GLY A 125 -55.44 2.06 30.92
C GLY A 125 -55.47 0.67 30.28
N GLY A 126 -56.47 0.38 29.43
CA GLY A 126 -56.55 -0.86 28.65
C GLY A 126 -55.40 -1.01 27.65
N SER A 127 -55.00 0.06 26.97
CA SER A 127 -53.84 0.06 26.07
C SER A 127 -52.53 -0.18 26.82
N LEU A 128 -52.30 0.48 27.96
CA LEU A 128 -51.12 0.25 28.80
C LEU A 128 -51.05 -1.18 29.34
N LYS A 129 -52.17 -1.73 29.83
CA LYS A 129 -52.26 -3.13 30.27
C LYS A 129 -51.95 -4.12 29.15
N ARG A 130 -52.49 -3.90 27.94
CA ARG A 130 -52.17 -4.72 26.76
C ARG A 130 -50.70 -4.63 26.37
N THR A 131 -50.10 -3.44 26.47
CA THR A 131 -48.66 -3.25 26.23
C THR A 131 -47.82 -4.04 27.22
N LEU A 132 -48.13 -3.98 28.52
CA LEU A 132 -47.44 -4.74 29.55
C LEU A 132 -47.65 -6.27 29.39
N ALA A 133 -48.85 -6.70 29.01
CA ALA A 133 -49.15 -8.10 28.73
C ALA A 133 -48.34 -8.62 27.53
N ALA A 134 -48.23 -7.84 26.46
CA ALA A 134 -47.41 -8.19 25.30
C ALA A 134 -45.92 -8.30 25.66
N TYR A 135 -45.41 -7.37 26.46
CA TYR A 135 -44.04 -7.43 26.98
C TYR A 135 -43.78 -8.72 27.80
N ARG A 136 -44.71 -9.10 28.68
CA ARG A 136 -44.62 -10.36 29.44
C ARG A 136 -44.74 -11.60 28.54
N ALA A 137 -45.63 -11.57 27.54
CA ALA A 137 -45.80 -12.68 26.60
C ALA A 137 -44.55 -12.95 25.75
N ALA A 138 -43.71 -11.93 25.52
CA ALA A 138 -42.40 -12.06 24.89
C ALA A 138 -41.32 -12.67 25.84
N GLY A 139 -41.70 -13.12 27.03
CA GLY A 139 -40.82 -13.83 27.98
C GLY A 139 -39.99 -12.91 28.89
N HIS A 140 -40.29 -11.61 28.92
CA HIS A 140 -39.56 -10.68 29.77
C HIS A 140 -40.09 -10.65 31.22
N PRO A 141 -39.22 -10.44 32.22
CA PRO A 141 -39.64 -10.30 33.62
C PRO A 141 -40.42 -9.00 33.84
N PRO A 142 -41.33 -8.94 34.83
CA PRO A 142 -42.13 -7.74 35.09
C PRO A 142 -41.23 -6.54 35.44
N PRO A 143 -41.60 -5.31 35.02
CA PRO A 143 -40.83 -4.13 35.37
C PRO A 143 -40.90 -3.86 36.87
N SER A 144 -39.78 -3.44 37.45
CA SER A 144 -39.67 -3.16 38.88
C SER A 144 -40.23 -1.77 39.24
N ARG A 145 -40.18 -0.82 38.29
CA ARG A 145 -40.66 0.55 38.48
C ARG A 145 -41.13 1.15 37.16
N VAL A 146 -42.06 2.10 37.25
CA VAL A 146 -42.56 2.91 36.14
C VAL A 146 -42.14 4.37 36.33
N TYR A 147 -41.66 5.00 35.27
CA TYR A 147 -41.35 6.42 35.20
C TYR A 147 -42.32 7.12 34.25
N LEU A 148 -43.03 8.14 34.76
CA LEU A 148 -43.97 8.96 34.01
C LEU A 148 -43.26 10.20 33.43
N GLY A 149 -43.41 10.39 32.12
CA GLY A 149 -43.00 11.60 31.40
C GLY A 149 -44.06 12.03 30.38
N GLY A 150 -43.73 13.03 29.56
CA GLY A 150 -44.66 13.60 28.57
C GLY A 150 -45.71 14.49 29.22
N ASP A 151 -46.66 14.99 28.45
CA ASP A 151 -47.73 15.88 28.93
C ASP A 151 -48.51 15.33 30.13
N GLY A 152 -48.63 14.01 30.27
CA GLY A 152 -49.23 13.35 31.44
C GLY A 152 -48.50 13.64 32.75
N ALA A 153 -47.23 14.03 32.71
CA ALA A 153 -46.48 14.48 33.87
C ALA A 153 -47.01 15.80 34.45
N LEU A 154 -47.64 16.67 33.64
CA LEU A 154 -48.29 17.90 34.13
C LEU A 154 -49.46 17.61 35.07
N TYR A 155 -50.01 16.40 35.01
CA TYR A 155 -51.12 15.91 35.84
C TYR A 155 -50.66 14.85 36.85
N ALA A 156 -49.39 14.89 37.26
CA ALA A 156 -48.75 13.86 38.09
C ALA A 156 -49.52 13.49 39.36
N GLU A 157 -50.16 14.48 40.00
CA GLU A 157 -50.91 14.27 41.25
C GLU A 157 -52.01 13.22 41.10
N SER A 158 -52.75 13.25 39.98
CA SER A 158 -53.77 12.25 39.65
C SER A 158 -53.23 11.08 38.85
N MET A 159 -52.22 11.33 38.00
CA MET A 159 -51.72 10.33 37.06
C MET A 159 -50.82 9.28 37.68
N LEU A 160 -49.98 9.63 38.66
CA LEU A 160 -49.11 8.67 39.32
C LEU A 160 -49.91 7.60 40.10
N PRO A 161 -50.88 7.95 40.97
CA PRO A 161 -51.68 6.94 41.66
C PRO A 161 -52.46 6.07 40.68
N TRP A 162 -53.07 6.68 39.66
CA TRP A 162 -53.81 5.95 38.64
C TRP A 162 -52.93 4.99 37.83
N LEU A 163 -51.73 5.42 37.44
CA LEU A 163 -50.80 4.60 36.68
C LEU A 163 -50.30 3.42 37.53
N GLN A 164 -50.00 3.68 38.80
CA GLN A 164 -49.61 2.67 39.77
C GLN A 164 -50.71 1.63 39.98
N GLU A 165 -51.98 2.05 40.16
CA GLU A 165 -53.12 1.15 40.27
C GLU A 165 -53.35 0.36 38.97
N THR A 166 -53.23 1.03 37.83
CA THR A 166 -53.47 0.43 36.50
C THR A 166 -52.45 -0.66 36.18
N LEU A 167 -51.18 -0.43 36.49
CA LEU A 167 -50.09 -1.35 36.16
C LEU A 167 -49.71 -2.30 37.30
N GLY A 168 -50.10 -1.98 38.54
CA GLY A 168 -49.68 -2.71 39.74
C GLY A 168 -48.18 -2.61 40.01
N VAL A 169 -47.53 -1.52 39.55
CA VAL A 169 -46.09 -1.26 39.68
C VAL A 169 -45.90 0.15 40.21
N GLU A 170 -44.94 0.34 41.12
CA GLU A 170 -44.62 1.65 41.68
C GLU A 170 -44.32 2.66 40.56
N ALA A 171 -45.00 3.81 40.59
CA ALA A 171 -44.85 4.86 39.59
C ALA A 171 -44.19 6.11 40.19
N SER A 172 -43.26 6.70 39.47
CA SER A 172 -42.57 7.94 39.84
C SER A 172 -42.39 8.85 38.64
N LEU A 173 -42.13 10.14 38.85
CA LEU A 173 -41.87 11.07 37.75
C LEU A 173 -40.44 10.90 37.21
N VAL A 174 -40.27 11.13 35.90
CA VAL A 174 -38.95 11.25 35.28
C VAL A 174 -38.23 12.49 35.86
N ALA A 175 -37.10 12.27 36.54
CA ALA A 175 -36.32 13.32 37.19
C ALA A 175 -35.26 13.92 36.24
N ILE A 176 -35.67 14.77 35.30
CA ILE A 176 -34.73 15.42 34.38
C ILE A 176 -33.90 16.47 35.14
N PRO A 177 -32.54 16.38 35.12
CA PRO A 177 -31.69 17.31 35.83
C PRO A 177 -31.82 18.73 35.29
N ASP A 178 -31.58 19.72 36.16
CA ASP A 178 -31.53 21.13 35.74
C ASP A 178 -30.32 21.36 34.81
N ARG A 179 -30.39 22.41 33.99
CA ARG A 179 -29.33 22.82 33.08
C ARG A 179 -28.04 22.96 33.89
N ARG A 180 -27.06 22.10 33.62
CA ARG A 180 -25.70 22.27 34.13
C ARG A 180 -25.20 23.62 33.64
N ASP A 181 -24.87 24.53 34.57
CA ASP A 181 -24.39 25.87 34.24
C ASP A 181 -23.14 25.74 33.35
N PRO A 182 -23.17 26.20 32.08
CA PRO A 182 -22.03 26.08 31.18
C PRO A 182 -20.82 26.90 31.65
N ASN A 183 -20.99 27.84 32.59
CA ASN A 183 -19.91 28.60 33.22
C ASN A 183 -19.37 27.99 34.51
N ALA A 184 -19.88 26.84 34.96
CA ALA A 184 -19.25 26.09 36.04
C ALA A 184 -17.89 25.58 35.55
N LYS A 185 -16.84 26.37 35.81
CA LYS A 185 -15.44 26.03 35.53
C LYS A 185 -15.00 24.85 36.40
N THR A 186 -15.43 23.64 36.09
CA THR A 186 -14.82 22.44 36.64
C THR A 186 -13.54 22.14 35.84
N LYS A 187 -12.44 22.79 36.24
CA LYS A 187 -11.10 22.20 36.08
C LYS A 187 -11.03 20.97 37.01
N LYS A 188 -11.70 19.88 36.66
CA LYS A 188 -11.50 18.60 37.32
C LYS A 188 -11.62 17.51 36.28
N ALA A 189 -10.71 16.54 36.37
CA ALA A 189 -10.70 15.29 35.63
C ALA A 189 -12.10 14.64 35.62
N PRO A 190 -12.41 13.75 34.67
CA PRO A 190 -13.66 12.99 34.69
C PRO A 190 -13.93 12.47 36.11
N PRO A 191 -15.13 12.71 36.67
CA PRO A 191 -15.42 12.39 38.06
C PRO A 191 -15.24 10.89 38.29
N THR A 192 -14.61 10.54 39.40
CA THR A 192 -14.51 9.14 39.83
C THR A 192 -15.91 8.60 40.13
N PRO A 193 -16.15 7.27 40.02
CA PRO A 193 -17.45 6.66 40.32
C PRO A 193 -18.01 7.05 41.70
N GLU A 194 -17.15 7.30 42.68
CA GLU A 194 -17.53 7.79 44.02
C GLU A 194 -17.93 9.28 44.05
N GLU A 195 -17.31 10.15 43.25
CA GLU A 195 -17.70 11.57 43.17
C GLU A 195 -19.04 11.75 42.44
N VAL A 196 -19.39 10.87 41.51
CA VAL A 196 -20.73 10.81 40.89
C VAL A 196 -21.79 10.39 41.91
N ALA A 197 -21.44 9.55 42.89
CA ALA A 197 -22.36 9.14 43.94
C ALA A 197 -22.62 10.24 45.01
N LEU A 198 -21.69 11.18 45.19
CA LEU A 198 -21.74 12.21 46.23
C LEU A 198 -22.13 13.62 45.75
N ALA A 199 -22.12 13.90 44.44
CA ALA A 199 -22.35 15.24 43.88
C ALA A 199 -23.65 15.41 43.05
N VAL A 200 -24.65 14.56 43.26
CA VAL A 200 -25.99 14.76 42.69
C VAL A 200 -26.84 15.48 43.74
N PRO A 201 -27.16 16.78 43.63
CA PRO A 201 -28.44 17.20 44.17
C PRO A 201 -29.45 16.35 43.40
N MET A 202 -30.10 15.41 44.09
CA MET A 202 -31.26 14.65 43.60
C MET A 202 -32.00 15.57 42.64
N ALA A 203 -32.01 15.24 41.34
CA ALA A 203 -32.78 16.01 40.39
C ALA A 203 -34.22 16.00 40.93
N THR A 204 -34.67 17.11 41.50
CA THR A 204 -36.02 17.16 42.08
C THR A 204 -36.95 16.97 40.91
N ALA A 205 -37.72 15.88 40.93
CA ALA A 205 -38.65 15.58 39.85
C ALA A 205 -39.66 16.72 39.77
N SER A 206 -39.64 17.44 38.64
CA SER A 206 -40.54 18.55 38.36
C SER A 206 -41.51 18.09 37.28
N PRO A 207 -42.84 18.22 37.48
CA PRO A 207 -43.86 17.94 36.46
C PRO A 207 -43.56 18.61 35.12
N GLU A 208 -43.21 19.90 35.14
CA GLU A 208 -42.90 20.70 33.95
C GLU A 208 -41.70 20.14 33.20
N ARG A 209 -40.63 19.75 33.92
CA ARG A 209 -39.45 19.15 33.30
C ARG A 209 -39.76 17.77 32.75
N ALA A 210 -40.45 16.92 33.52
CA ALA A 210 -40.85 15.58 33.10
C ALA A 210 -41.73 15.59 31.84
N ALA A 211 -42.47 16.68 31.59
CA ALA A 211 -43.21 16.85 30.35
C ALA A 211 -42.31 16.82 29.10
N PHE A 212 -41.08 17.29 29.22
CA PHE A 212 -40.08 17.27 28.16
C PHE A 212 -39.23 15.99 28.12
N ALA A 213 -39.65 14.90 28.78
CA ALA A 213 -38.90 13.63 28.82
C ALA A 213 -38.49 13.12 27.43
N PHE A 214 -39.40 13.12 26.45
CA PHE A 214 -39.08 12.65 25.11
C PHE A 214 -38.05 13.55 24.40
N ALA A 215 -38.21 14.87 24.49
CA ALA A 215 -37.28 15.84 23.92
C ALA A 215 -35.89 15.76 24.59
N ALA A 216 -35.86 15.60 25.92
CA ALA A 216 -34.63 15.41 26.68
C ALA A 216 -33.94 14.09 26.30
N ALA A 217 -34.69 13.03 26.06
CA ALA A 217 -34.16 11.75 25.58
C ALA A 217 -33.47 11.92 24.21
N LEU A 218 -34.14 12.56 23.25
CA LEU A 218 -33.58 12.85 21.93
C LEU A 218 -32.31 13.71 22.02
N ALA A 219 -32.34 14.78 22.81
CA ALA A 219 -31.18 15.64 23.00
C ALA A 219 -29.99 14.88 23.63
N ALA A 220 -30.27 14.04 24.62
CA ALA A 220 -29.25 13.22 25.28
C ALA A 220 -28.65 12.17 24.33
N ARG A 221 -29.44 11.58 23.43
CA ARG A 221 -28.94 10.69 22.36
C ARG A 221 -27.95 11.41 21.46
N GLY A 222 -28.30 12.62 21.00
CA GLY A 222 -27.42 13.40 20.12
C GLY A 222 -26.09 13.83 20.78
N ALA A 223 -26.12 14.10 22.09
CA ALA A 223 -24.97 14.55 22.87
C ALA A 223 -23.98 13.44 23.21
N ALA A 224 -24.48 12.23 23.48
CA ALA A 224 -23.66 11.11 23.91
C ALA A 224 -23.34 10.15 22.77
N ARG A 225 -22.20 9.45 22.86
CA ARG A 225 -21.85 8.39 21.90
C ARG A 225 -22.41 7.05 22.36
N GLY A 226 -22.92 6.25 21.43
CA GLY A 226 -23.33 4.87 21.68
C GLY A 226 -24.05 4.26 20.49
N LYS A 227 -23.96 2.92 20.33
CA LYS A 227 -24.73 2.21 19.30
C LYS A 227 -26.19 2.16 19.74
N ARG A 228 -27.06 2.72 18.91
CA ARG A 228 -28.52 2.76 19.08
C ARG A 228 -29.14 2.65 17.70
N VAL A 229 -30.43 2.35 17.68
CA VAL A 229 -31.21 2.42 16.44
C VAL A 229 -31.22 3.87 15.90
N ASP A 230 -30.62 4.07 14.73
CA ASP A 230 -30.66 5.29 13.94
C ASP A 230 -31.10 4.93 12.52
N LEU A 231 -32.19 5.53 12.05
CA LEU A 231 -32.73 5.35 10.71
C LEU A 231 -32.05 6.26 9.68
N ARG A 232 -31.08 7.07 10.09
CA ARG A 232 -30.27 7.88 9.18
C ARG A 232 -29.05 7.09 8.66
N GLN A 233 -29.32 6.01 7.92
CA GLN A 233 -28.30 5.08 7.41
C GLN A 233 -28.06 5.20 5.91
N GLY A 234 -26.91 4.69 5.46
CA GLY A 234 -26.58 4.50 4.04
C GLY A 234 -26.72 5.81 3.23
N PRO A 235 -27.61 5.87 2.22
CA PRO A 235 -27.79 7.07 1.39
C PRO A 235 -28.31 8.28 2.17
N LEU A 236 -28.95 8.07 3.33
CA LEU A 236 -29.47 9.14 4.19
C LEU A 236 -28.47 9.57 5.27
N ALA A 237 -27.31 8.91 5.37
CA ALA A 237 -26.32 9.13 6.42
C ALA A 237 -25.91 10.61 6.55
N TYR A 238 -25.65 11.05 7.79
CA TYR A 238 -25.28 12.42 8.06
C TYR A 238 -23.87 12.77 7.56
N THR A 239 -23.78 13.66 6.57
CA THR A 239 -22.51 13.98 5.86
C THR A 239 -21.73 15.18 6.43
N LYS A 240 -22.20 15.88 7.48
CA LYS A 240 -21.52 17.06 8.05
C LYS A 240 -20.17 16.80 8.73
N ALA A 241 -19.66 15.56 8.76
CA ALA A 241 -18.26 15.31 9.10
C ALA A 241 -17.32 16.21 8.27
N MET A 242 -17.67 16.47 7.01
CA MET A 242 -16.91 17.35 6.10
C MET A 242 -16.88 18.82 6.56
N SER A 243 -17.98 19.35 7.11
CA SER A 243 -18.04 20.75 7.57
C SER A 243 -17.29 20.98 8.90
N SER A 244 -17.26 19.98 9.77
CA SER A 244 -16.47 20.05 11.02
C SER A 244 -14.97 19.99 10.75
N ILE A 245 -14.54 19.20 9.75
CA ILE A 245 -13.14 19.19 9.29
C ILE A 245 -12.75 20.55 8.72
N ARG A 246 -13.64 21.19 7.93
CA ARG A 246 -13.41 22.55 7.41
C ARG A 246 -13.26 23.59 8.52
N GLY A 247 -14.04 23.47 9.61
CA GLY A 247 -13.93 24.35 10.78
C GLY A 247 -12.63 24.18 11.58
N GLN A 248 -12.01 22.99 11.55
CA GLN A 248 -10.74 22.71 12.23
C GLN A 248 -9.53 22.71 11.28
N ALA A 249 -9.72 23.00 9.98
CA ALA A 249 -8.68 22.92 8.97
C ALA A 249 -7.42 23.72 9.32
N LYS A 250 -7.59 24.91 9.92
CA LYS A 250 -6.46 25.72 10.40
C LYS A 250 -5.62 25.01 11.47
N ARG A 251 -6.27 24.31 12.41
CA ARG A 251 -5.56 23.58 13.48
C ARG A 251 -4.86 22.34 12.94
N ILE A 252 -5.50 21.63 12.01
CA ILE A 252 -4.90 20.48 11.31
C ILE A 252 -3.69 20.93 10.49
N ALA A 253 -3.80 22.04 9.76
CA ALA A 253 -2.68 22.59 8.98
C ALA A 253 -1.49 22.98 9.87
N ILE A 254 -1.74 23.62 11.03
CA ILE A 254 -0.68 23.96 12.00
C ILE A 254 0.01 22.69 12.54
N ALA A 255 -0.74 21.63 12.83
CA ALA A 255 -0.18 20.37 13.32
C ALA A 255 0.55 19.58 12.23
N ALA A 256 0.07 19.62 10.99
CA ALA A 256 0.67 18.90 9.86
C ALA A 256 1.93 19.59 9.31
N ALA A 257 2.02 20.92 9.40
CA ALA A 257 3.16 21.69 8.91
C ALA A 257 4.53 21.21 9.43
N PRO A 258 4.76 21.04 10.76
CA PRO A 258 6.05 20.57 11.25
C PRO A 258 6.36 19.13 10.82
N VAL A 259 5.35 18.26 10.72
CA VAL A 259 5.51 16.88 10.23
C VAL A 259 5.96 16.88 8.77
N LEU A 260 5.33 17.72 7.95
CA LEU A 260 5.65 17.83 6.53
C LEU A 260 7.03 18.45 6.30
N VAL A 261 7.40 19.48 7.09
CA VAL A 261 8.75 20.06 7.06
C VAL A 261 9.80 19.04 7.48
N ALA A 262 9.56 18.29 8.56
CA ALA A 262 10.48 17.23 9.00
C ALA A 262 10.62 16.13 7.95
N PHE A 263 9.52 15.74 7.30
CA PHE A 263 9.53 14.75 6.21
C PHE A 263 10.32 15.23 4.99
N LEU A 264 10.10 16.47 4.55
CA LEU A 264 10.83 17.07 3.43
C LEU A 264 12.33 17.19 3.75
N PHE A 265 12.66 17.64 4.96
CA PHE A 265 14.04 17.75 5.41
C PHE A 265 14.73 16.38 5.48
N ALA A 266 14.08 15.37 6.05
CA ALA A 266 14.63 14.00 6.12
C ALA A 266 14.84 13.41 4.73
N THR A 267 13.89 13.63 3.81
CA THR A 267 14.01 13.19 2.42
C THR A 267 15.16 13.90 1.71
N TRP A 268 15.28 15.22 1.86
CA TRP A 268 16.37 16.00 1.29
C TRP A 268 17.74 15.58 1.83
N ALA A 269 17.87 15.40 3.15
CA ALA A 269 19.11 14.97 3.78
C ALA A 269 19.57 13.59 3.26
N ARG A 270 18.64 12.64 3.09
CA ARG A 270 18.97 11.33 2.50
C ARG A 270 19.46 11.46 1.06
N HIS A 271 18.83 12.31 0.25
CA HIS A 271 19.27 12.55 -1.12
C HIS A 271 20.62 13.23 -1.21
N ALA A 272 20.93 14.17 -0.31
CA ALA A 272 22.21 14.85 -0.27
C ALA A 272 23.36 13.87 0.05
N VAL A 273 23.19 13.01 1.07
CA VAL A 273 24.19 12.00 1.43
C VAL A 273 24.41 11.00 0.29
N LEU A 274 23.33 10.52 -0.35
CA LEU A 274 23.44 9.60 -1.49
C LEU A 274 24.16 10.23 -2.69
N ALA A 275 24.06 11.54 -2.88
CA ALA A 275 24.76 12.24 -3.96
C ALA A 275 26.27 12.29 -3.70
N GLU A 276 26.67 12.59 -2.46
CA GLU A 276 28.07 12.63 -2.03
C GLU A 276 28.73 11.25 -2.07
N GLU A 277 28.05 10.21 -1.58
CA GLU A 277 28.52 8.83 -1.66
C GLU A 277 28.71 8.39 -3.12
N ARG A 278 27.77 8.74 -4.01
CA ARG A 278 27.88 8.44 -5.44
C ARG A 278 29.11 9.11 -6.06
N GLU A 279 29.35 10.39 -5.78
CA GLU A 279 30.50 11.12 -6.33
C GLU A 279 31.83 10.54 -5.83
N MET A 280 31.91 10.18 -4.55
CA MET A 280 33.08 9.50 -3.98
C MET A 280 33.34 8.17 -4.68
N LEU A 281 32.31 7.32 -4.84
CA LEU A 281 32.44 6.03 -5.50
C LEU A 281 32.81 6.16 -6.99
N GLN A 282 32.26 7.16 -7.69
CA GLN A 282 32.61 7.44 -9.08
C GLN A 282 34.06 7.92 -9.24
N THR A 283 34.57 8.68 -8.26
CA THR A 283 35.97 9.13 -8.25
C THR A 283 36.91 7.96 -8.01
N GLN A 284 36.58 7.05 -7.08
CA GLN A 284 37.34 5.82 -6.85
C GLN A 284 37.33 4.90 -8.09
N LEU A 285 36.19 4.80 -8.78
CA LEU A 285 36.09 4.02 -10.01
C LEU A 285 37.01 4.58 -11.11
N ALA A 286 37.06 5.91 -11.25
CA ALA A 286 37.94 6.58 -12.20
C ALA A 286 39.43 6.31 -11.91
N GLU A 287 39.83 6.38 -10.65
CA GLU A 287 41.21 6.10 -10.23
C GLU A 287 41.61 4.65 -10.52
N VAL A 288 40.77 3.68 -10.12
CA VAL A 288 41.05 2.25 -10.33
C VAL A 288 41.07 1.86 -11.81
N THR A 289 40.15 2.41 -12.61
CA THR A 289 40.10 2.10 -14.05
C THR A 289 41.33 2.63 -14.78
N LYS A 290 41.77 3.84 -14.42
CA LYS A 290 43.02 4.42 -14.92
C LYS A 290 44.24 3.56 -14.53
N ASP A 291 44.34 3.11 -13.30
CA ASP A 291 45.50 2.33 -12.84
C ASP A 291 45.59 0.94 -13.52
N VAL A 292 44.45 0.29 -13.76
CA VAL A 292 44.43 -1.09 -14.29
C VAL A 292 44.43 -1.12 -15.83
N PHE A 293 43.63 -0.24 -16.46
CA PHE A 293 43.34 -0.26 -17.89
C PHE A 293 43.97 0.93 -18.67
N ASP A 294 44.62 1.87 -17.99
CA ASP A 294 45.16 3.12 -18.57
C ASP A 294 44.07 4.01 -19.22
N GLU A 295 42.80 3.77 -18.86
CA GLU A 295 41.61 4.49 -19.34
C GLU A 295 40.70 4.85 -18.16
N GLU A 296 40.42 6.15 -17.99
CA GLU A 296 39.62 6.66 -16.86
C GLU A 296 38.12 6.66 -17.19
N THR A 297 37.30 6.00 -16.37
CA THR A 297 35.83 6.08 -16.49
C THR A 297 35.11 6.22 -15.15
N ARG A 298 34.05 7.04 -15.15
CA ARG A 298 33.16 7.30 -13.99
C ARG A 298 31.81 6.59 -14.12
N ASP A 299 31.59 5.91 -15.22
CA ASP A 299 30.38 5.15 -15.48
C ASP A 299 30.60 3.65 -15.17
N PRO A 300 29.84 3.06 -14.23
CA PRO A 300 29.96 1.65 -13.90
C PRO A 300 29.66 0.72 -15.09
N ALA A 301 28.85 1.13 -16.07
CA ALA A 301 28.60 0.32 -17.26
C ALA A 301 29.84 0.25 -18.16
N ALA A 302 30.41 1.41 -18.51
CA ALA A 302 31.64 1.49 -19.28
C ALA A 302 32.83 0.79 -18.60
N ALA A 303 32.92 0.85 -17.26
CA ALA A 303 33.95 0.12 -16.52
C ALA A 303 33.82 -1.40 -16.65
N ARG A 304 32.58 -1.93 -16.74
CA ARG A 304 32.33 -3.36 -16.98
C ARG A 304 32.72 -3.77 -18.40
N ASP A 305 32.43 -2.93 -19.39
CA ASP A 305 32.80 -3.19 -20.78
C ASP A 305 34.33 -3.26 -20.94
N LEU A 306 35.08 -2.41 -20.21
CA LEU A 306 36.54 -2.46 -20.16
C LEU A 306 37.07 -3.73 -19.49
N LEU A 307 36.41 -4.18 -18.41
CA LEU A 307 36.74 -5.45 -17.74
C LEU A 307 36.52 -6.66 -18.65
N GLU A 308 35.41 -6.70 -19.39
CA GLU A 308 35.07 -7.80 -20.30
C GLU A 308 35.90 -7.77 -21.60
N GLY A 309 36.29 -6.58 -22.07
CA GLY A 309 37.07 -6.39 -23.30
C GLY A 309 38.55 -6.79 -23.19
N GLY A 310 39.11 -6.84 -21.98
CA GLY A 310 40.50 -7.26 -21.71
C GLY A 310 41.60 -6.36 -22.30
N ARG A 311 42.83 -6.47 -21.79
CA ARG A 311 43.99 -5.77 -22.39
C ARG A 311 44.21 -6.29 -23.82
N ARG A 312 44.13 -5.42 -24.82
CA ARG A 312 44.55 -5.72 -26.19
C ARG A 312 46.07 -5.83 -26.25
N ILE A 313 46.63 -6.97 -25.81
CA ILE A 313 48.03 -7.32 -26.02
C ILE A 313 48.13 -7.92 -27.43
N ALA A 314 48.96 -7.35 -28.30
CA ALA A 314 49.21 -7.90 -29.63
C ALA A 314 49.86 -9.30 -29.52
N ASP A 315 49.41 -10.25 -30.35
CA ASP A 315 49.89 -11.64 -30.34
C ASP A 315 51.40 -11.69 -30.70
N PRO A 316 52.25 -12.29 -29.84
CA PRO A 316 53.69 -12.34 -30.08
C PRO A 316 54.10 -13.25 -31.26
N LEU A 317 53.27 -14.22 -31.69
CA LEU A 317 53.66 -15.18 -32.71
C LEU A 317 53.54 -14.63 -34.15
N PRO A 318 54.47 -14.99 -35.07
CA PRO A 318 54.36 -14.60 -36.48
C PRO A 318 53.19 -15.32 -37.14
N LYS A 319 52.55 -14.67 -38.12
CA LYS A 319 51.42 -15.26 -38.84
C LYS A 319 51.87 -16.28 -39.88
N PHE A 320 53.08 -16.11 -40.42
CA PHE A 320 53.69 -17.05 -41.36
C PHE A 320 54.75 -17.89 -40.67
N THR A 321 54.47 -19.18 -40.50
CA THR A 321 55.32 -20.11 -39.74
C THR A 321 56.22 -20.94 -40.65
N ALA A 322 57.19 -21.64 -40.06
CA ALA A 322 58.03 -22.60 -40.80
C ALA A 322 57.22 -23.73 -41.45
N TRP A 323 56.02 -24.04 -40.94
CA TRP A 323 55.10 -25.01 -41.54
C TRP A 323 54.45 -24.48 -42.81
N ASP A 324 54.06 -23.20 -42.82
CA ASP A 324 53.49 -22.55 -43.99
C ASP A 324 54.54 -22.41 -45.11
N ALA A 325 55.79 -22.15 -44.74
CA ALA A 325 56.92 -22.17 -45.67
C ALA A 325 57.15 -23.55 -46.30
N LEU A 326 57.00 -24.63 -45.52
CA LEU A 326 57.12 -26.00 -46.02
C LEU A 326 55.99 -26.34 -47.02
N ASP A 327 54.75 -25.92 -46.72
CA ASP A 327 53.61 -26.11 -47.62
C ASP A 327 53.83 -25.36 -48.94
N ALA A 328 54.30 -24.12 -48.88
CA ALA A 328 54.62 -23.33 -50.07
C ALA A 328 55.74 -23.96 -50.91
N VAL A 329 56.81 -24.49 -50.28
CA VAL A 329 57.88 -25.23 -50.96
C VAL A 329 57.33 -26.47 -51.67
N SER A 330 56.45 -27.22 -51.01
CA SER A 330 55.84 -28.41 -51.59
C SER A 330 54.94 -28.07 -52.79
N ALA A 331 54.17 -26.99 -52.70
CA ALA A 331 53.29 -26.55 -53.78
C ALA A 331 54.06 -26.01 -55.00
N ALA A 332 55.25 -25.45 -54.79
CA ALA A 332 56.06 -24.87 -55.84
C ALA A 332 56.83 -25.91 -56.69
N ILE A 333 56.91 -27.17 -56.26
CA ILE A 333 57.50 -28.27 -57.04
C ILE A 333 56.39 -28.98 -57.83
N PRO A 334 56.34 -28.86 -59.17
CA PRO A 334 55.31 -29.52 -59.99
C PRO A 334 55.36 -31.04 -59.85
N ALA A 335 54.19 -31.69 -59.90
CA ALA A 335 54.08 -33.15 -59.76
C ALA A 335 54.77 -33.92 -60.90
N GLU A 336 55.04 -33.25 -62.03
CA GLU A 336 55.74 -33.80 -63.20
C GLU A 336 57.27 -33.88 -63.00
N ILE A 337 57.83 -33.14 -62.03
CA ILE A 337 59.27 -33.14 -61.75
C ILE A 337 59.56 -34.13 -60.62
N GLN A 338 60.33 -35.18 -60.89
CA GLN A 338 60.88 -36.03 -59.83
C GLN A 338 61.98 -35.27 -59.10
N HIS A 339 61.65 -34.80 -57.90
CA HIS A 339 62.55 -34.04 -57.04
C HIS A 339 62.87 -34.80 -55.76
N ASP A 340 64.12 -35.23 -55.60
CA ASP A 340 64.59 -35.87 -54.36
C ASP A 340 65.26 -34.83 -53.44
N THR A 341 64.59 -34.50 -52.34
CA THR A 341 65.10 -33.55 -51.34
C THR A 341 66.19 -34.18 -50.49
N ARG A 342 67.39 -33.57 -50.48
CA ARG A 342 68.52 -34.00 -49.62
C ARG A 342 68.61 -33.20 -48.34
N ARG A 343 68.38 -31.89 -48.42
CA ARG A 343 68.43 -30.99 -47.27
C ARG A 343 67.42 -29.87 -47.46
N LEU A 344 66.64 -29.64 -46.42
CA LEU A 344 65.73 -28.51 -46.31
C LEU A 344 65.98 -27.85 -44.96
N SER A 345 66.28 -26.56 -44.96
CA SER A 345 66.45 -25.74 -43.76
C SER A 345 65.51 -24.55 -43.86
N ILE A 346 64.68 -24.36 -42.85
CA ILE A 346 63.76 -23.22 -42.73
C ILE A 346 64.03 -22.60 -41.36
N GLU A 347 64.57 -21.38 -41.37
CA GLU A 347 64.83 -20.59 -40.16
C GLU A 347 63.94 -19.34 -40.24
N VAL A 348 63.08 -19.12 -39.25
CA VAL A 348 62.22 -17.92 -39.17
C VAL A 348 62.52 -17.24 -37.85
N ASP A 349 62.79 -15.93 -37.89
CA ASP A 349 63.08 -15.11 -36.73
C ASP A 349 61.80 -14.43 -36.24
N ASP A 350 61.44 -14.70 -34.99
CA ASP A 350 60.23 -14.17 -34.36
C ASP A 350 60.29 -12.64 -34.17
N GLU A 351 61.48 -12.05 -34.03
CA GLU A 351 61.65 -10.60 -33.75
C GLU A 351 61.69 -9.78 -35.03
N SER A 352 62.47 -10.21 -36.03
CA SER A 352 62.60 -9.48 -37.30
C SER A 352 61.49 -9.81 -38.30
N ARG A 353 60.72 -10.88 -38.07
CA ARG A 353 59.68 -11.40 -39.00
C ARG A 353 60.24 -11.72 -40.39
N GLU A 354 61.54 -12.00 -40.45
CA GLU A 354 62.26 -12.45 -41.64
C GLU A 354 62.80 -13.87 -41.43
N GLY A 355 63.03 -14.60 -42.50
CA GLY A 355 63.58 -15.95 -42.41
C GLY A 355 64.51 -16.30 -43.56
N ARG A 356 65.17 -17.46 -43.46
CA ARG A 356 66.04 -18.02 -44.49
C ARG A 356 65.61 -19.45 -44.81
N LEU A 357 65.47 -19.69 -46.11
CA LEU A 357 65.19 -21.00 -46.68
C LEU A 357 66.41 -21.48 -47.46
N GLU A 358 66.84 -22.71 -47.19
CA GLU A 358 67.83 -23.42 -48.02
C GLU A 358 67.28 -24.78 -48.44
N LEU A 359 67.17 -25.00 -49.76
CA LEU A 359 66.73 -26.24 -50.36
C LEU A 359 67.86 -26.85 -51.20
N GLN A 360 68.17 -28.11 -50.96
CA GLN A 360 69.08 -28.91 -51.77
C GLN A 360 68.37 -30.18 -52.25
N GLY A 361 68.41 -30.44 -53.55
CA GLY A 361 67.77 -31.59 -54.15
C GLY A 361 68.44 -32.08 -55.42
N LEU A 362 67.91 -33.18 -55.96
CA LEU A 362 68.29 -33.78 -57.24
C LEU A 362 67.14 -33.59 -58.23
N VAL A 363 67.44 -33.06 -59.42
CA VAL A 363 66.51 -32.93 -60.57
C VAL A 363 67.13 -33.55 -61.81
N ALA A 364 66.36 -33.82 -62.87
CA ALA A 364 66.89 -34.44 -64.08
C ALA A 364 67.69 -33.45 -64.96
N SER A 365 67.39 -32.15 -64.89
CA SER A 365 68.06 -31.13 -65.72
C SER A 365 68.14 -29.75 -65.07
N LEU A 366 69.00 -28.87 -65.62
CA LEU A 366 69.10 -27.46 -65.21
C LEU A 366 67.75 -26.71 -65.43
N ALA A 367 67.01 -27.07 -66.49
CA ALA A 367 65.72 -26.44 -66.80
C ALA A 367 64.64 -26.72 -65.75
N GLU A 368 64.66 -27.91 -65.13
CA GLU A 368 63.75 -28.27 -64.03
C GLU A 368 64.06 -27.46 -62.76
N ARG A 369 65.35 -27.26 -62.45
CA ARG A 369 65.76 -26.35 -61.37
C ARG A 369 65.23 -24.94 -61.60
N ASP A 370 65.42 -24.41 -62.81
CA ASP A 370 65.00 -23.05 -63.15
C ASP A 370 63.48 -22.89 -63.07
N THR A 371 62.73 -23.94 -63.40
CA THR A 371 61.27 -23.98 -63.22
C THR A 371 60.89 -23.92 -61.74
N ILE A 372 61.57 -24.68 -60.87
CA ILE A 372 61.36 -24.63 -59.42
C ILE A 372 61.69 -23.23 -58.88
N ALA A 373 62.81 -22.63 -59.29
CA ALA A 373 63.18 -21.28 -58.88
C ALA A 373 62.14 -20.23 -59.29
N ALA A 374 61.62 -20.31 -60.52
CA ALA A 374 60.58 -19.42 -61.00
C ALA A 374 59.24 -19.57 -60.24
N ASN A 375 58.88 -20.79 -59.83
CA ASN A 375 57.69 -21.02 -59.02
C ASN A 375 57.82 -20.46 -57.59
N PHE A 376 59.03 -20.46 -57.04
CA PHE A 376 59.29 -19.82 -55.75
C PHE A 376 59.17 -18.30 -55.88
N GLU A 377 59.68 -17.70 -56.96
CA GLU A 377 59.57 -16.24 -57.23
C GLU A 377 58.11 -15.78 -57.36
N ALA A 378 57.20 -16.68 -57.75
CA ALA A 378 55.78 -16.37 -57.87
C ALA A 378 55.04 -16.26 -56.52
N HIS A 379 55.61 -16.79 -55.43
CA HIS A 379 54.96 -16.76 -54.12
C HIS A 379 55.27 -15.44 -53.39
N PRO A 380 54.27 -14.75 -52.80
CA PRO A 380 54.44 -13.41 -52.24
C PRO A 380 55.32 -13.32 -50.98
N CYS A 381 55.81 -14.45 -50.47
CA CYS A 381 56.61 -14.53 -49.25
C CYS A 381 58.08 -14.94 -49.47
N PHE A 382 58.47 -15.30 -50.71
CA PHE A 382 59.85 -15.64 -51.02
C PHE A 382 60.50 -14.47 -51.76
N ASP A 383 61.45 -13.82 -51.10
CA ASP A 383 62.26 -12.73 -51.63
C ASP A 383 63.70 -13.19 -51.88
N GLU A 384 64.39 -12.54 -52.82
CA GLU A 384 65.81 -12.76 -53.14
C GLU A 384 66.23 -14.22 -53.40
N ILE A 385 65.57 -14.91 -54.33
CA ILE A 385 65.93 -16.29 -54.70
C ILE A 385 67.28 -16.32 -55.41
N LYS A 386 68.23 -17.08 -54.84
CA LYS A 386 69.61 -17.21 -55.33
C LYS A 386 69.88 -18.67 -55.72
N PRO A 387 70.11 -18.97 -57.01
CA PRO A 387 70.54 -20.29 -57.44
C PRO A 387 72.00 -20.53 -57.05
N GLY A 388 72.21 -21.53 -56.21
CA GLY A 388 73.53 -22.00 -55.79
C GLY A 388 74.23 -22.89 -56.82
N PRO A 389 75.43 -23.41 -56.48
CA PRO A 389 76.21 -24.23 -57.41
C PRO A 389 75.53 -25.57 -57.72
N THR A 390 75.64 -26.01 -58.97
CA THR A 390 75.14 -27.32 -59.42
C THR A 390 76.29 -28.30 -59.58
N SER A 391 76.08 -29.56 -59.19
CA SER A 391 77.06 -30.64 -59.36
C SER A 391 76.40 -31.89 -59.95
N PRO A 392 77.14 -32.76 -60.68
CA PRO A 392 76.60 -34.00 -61.20
C PRO A 392 76.07 -34.90 -60.06
N GLY A 393 74.92 -35.53 -60.29
CA GLY A 393 74.34 -36.52 -59.38
C GLY A 393 75.21 -37.77 -59.24
N PRO A 394 75.02 -38.56 -58.16
CA PRO A 394 75.69 -39.86 -58.01
C PRO A 394 75.42 -40.74 -59.23
N ASN A 395 76.43 -41.48 -59.71
CA ASN A 395 76.38 -42.31 -60.93
C ASN A 395 76.06 -41.55 -62.24
N ASN A 396 76.28 -40.22 -62.28
CA ASN A 396 75.98 -39.36 -63.43
C ASN A 396 74.47 -39.34 -63.81
N THR A 397 73.61 -39.71 -62.86
CA THR A 397 72.15 -39.64 -62.97
C THR A 397 71.63 -38.43 -62.20
N GLY A 398 71.06 -37.46 -62.92
CA GLY A 398 70.51 -36.22 -62.36
C GLY A 398 71.56 -35.14 -62.07
N LEU A 399 71.07 -33.99 -61.62
CA LEU A 399 71.81 -32.78 -61.29
C LEU A 399 71.49 -32.39 -59.85
N ASN A 400 72.50 -32.34 -58.99
CA ASN A 400 72.33 -31.78 -57.64
C ASN A 400 72.30 -30.26 -57.76
N TYR A 401 71.36 -29.62 -57.09
CA TYR A 401 71.24 -28.17 -57.06
C TYR A 401 71.00 -27.66 -55.63
N ARG A 402 71.25 -26.37 -55.43
CA ARG A 402 70.98 -25.63 -54.19
C ARG A 402 70.20 -24.36 -54.55
N LEU A 403 69.15 -24.07 -53.81
CA LEU A 403 68.39 -22.82 -53.85
C LEU A 403 68.39 -22.20 -52.45
N GLU A 404 68.66 -20.90 -52.38
CA GLU A 404 68.51 -20.10 -51.17
C GLU A 404 67.47 -19.02 -51.42
N ALA A 405 66.59 -18.79 -50.45
CA ALA A 405 65.60 -17.72 -50.51
C ALA A 405 65.48 -17.04 -49.14
N THR A 406 65.17 -15.76 -49.14
CA THR A 406 64.80 -15.00 -47.94
C THR A 406 63.29 -15.05 -47.79
N LEU A 407 62.79 -15.34 -46.60
CA LEU A 407 61.37 -15.34 -46.28
C LEU A 407 60.98 -13.95 -45.77
N HIS A 408 60.09 -13.27 -46.48
CA HIS A 408 59.52 -12.00 -46.07
C HIS A 408 58.09 -11.88 -46.60
N CYS A 409 57.10 -11.86 -45.71
CA CYS A 409 55.69 -11.80 -46.09
C CYS A 409 55.10 -10.38 -45.93
N PRO A 410 54.45 -9.81 -46.96
CA PRO A 410 53.83 -8.50 -46.88
C PRO A 410 52.66 -8.51 -45.87
N GLY A 411 52.74 -7.65 -44.85
CA GLY A 411 51.72 -7.48 -43.82
C GLY A 411 51.98 -8.18 -42.48
N ASP A 412 53.12 -8.84 -42.34
CA ASP A 412 53.63 -9.39 -41.07
C ASP A 412 54.88 -8.62 -40.58
N GLU A 413 54.88 -7.30 -40.75
CA GLU A 413 55.97 -6.44 -40.29
C GLU A 413 56.03 -6.37 -38.75
N PRO A 414 57.22 -6.28 -38.15
CA PRO A 414 57.36 -6.17 -36.69
C PRO A 414 56.69 -4.88 -36.19
N ILE A 415 55.82 -5.02 -35.18
CA ILE A 415 55.14 -3.89 -34.55
C ILE A 415 56.16 -3.08 -33.76
N VAL A 416 56.65 -1.98 -34.33
CA VAL A 416 57.53 -1.05 -33.62
C VAL A 416 56.75 -0.32 -32.53
N ALA A 417 56.97 -0.68 -31.27
CA ALA A 417 56.39 0.01 -30.13
C ALA A 417 56.78 1.52 -30.12
N PRO A 418 55.89 2.46 -29.73
CA PRO A 418 56.14 3.90 -29.87
C PRO A 418 57.29 4.45 -29.02
N ASP A 419 57.87 3.68 -28.09
CA ASP A 419 58.74 4.24 -27.05
C ASP A 419 60.22 4.40 -27.45
N ASP A 420 60.64 3.86 -28.60
CA ASP A 420 62.04 3.97 -29.04
C ASP A 420 62.39 5.28 -29.77
N ARG A 421 61.40 6.12 -30.07
CA ARG A 421 61.63 7.44 -30.70
C ARG A 421 62.25 8.46 -29.74
N ARG A 422 62.17 8.25 -28.42
CA ARG A 422 62.75 9.17 -27.42
C ARG A 422 64.24 8.94 -27.17
N SER A 423 64.77 7.73 -27.41
CA SER A 423 66.19 7.41 -27.17
C SER A 423 67.12 7.95 -28.27
N ARG A 424 66.70 7.95 -29.54
CA ARG A 424 67.58 8.35 -30.67
C ARG A 424 67.78 9.86 -30.86
N ARG A 425 67.01 10.73 -30.20
CA ARG A 425 67.13 12.20 -30.37
C ARG A 425 68.24 12.83 -29.53
N ASN A 426 68.67 12.18 -28.44
CA ASN A 426 69.71 12.73 -27.55
C ASN A 426 71.15 12.49 -28.03
N ASN A 427 71.38 11.60 -29.01
CA ASN A 427 72.73 11.27 -29.47
C ASN A 427 73.20 12.06 -30.71
N ARG A 428 72.43 13.08 -31.15
CA ARG A 428 72.76 13.92 -32.32
C ARG A 428 73.17 15.37 -32.01
N SER A 429 73.32 15.75 -30.74
CA SER A 429 73.78 17.11 -30.36
C SER A 429 75.22 17.18 -29.83
N ARG A 430 75.99 16.10 -29.94
CA ARG A 430 77.44 16.10 -29.69
C ARG A 430 78.16 15.50 -30.89
N ASN A 431 78.39 16.34 -31.89
CA ASN A 431 79.56 16.29 -32.78
C ASN A 431 79.73 17.66 -33.42
#